data_AF-A0A0V7ZC34-F1
#
_entry.id   AF-A0A0V7ZC34-F1
#
_cell.length_a   1.000
_cell.length_b   1.000
_cell.length_c   1.000
_cell.angle_alpha   90.00
_cell.angle_beta   90.00
_cell.angle_gamma   90.00
#
_symmetry.space_group_name_H-M   'P 1'
#
loop_
_entity.id
_entity.type
_entity.pdbx_description
1 polymer ?
#
loop_
_entity_poly.entity_id
_entity_poly.type
_entity_poly.pdbx_seq_one_letter_code
_entity_poly.pdbx_strand_id
1 'polypeptide(L)'
;MLGILLACGGFVASYYLYQNGRYLMKRSRDAQRGARAEAEIAELLDSLKYKGWEIEHNLPIEKCGDADVVLHSPQDNWYVIDVKSHDGTKVYEGGRLRKRYGRNTYDFQEGDLLRKVKGQAKEVRNLKRVRWVTPILCFTRGDIDIPCNVISGVYVLEGQDLVSNLLLLDR
;
A
#
# COMPACT_ATOMS: atom_id res chain seq x y z
N MET A 1 10.62 44.72 31.05
CA MET A 1 9.64 43.60 31.19
C MET A 1 8.87 43.32 29.90
N LEU A 2 8.38 44.34 29.16
CA LEU A 2 7.61 44.14 27.91
C LEU A 2 8.40 43.45 26.76
N GLY A 3 9.68 43.79 26.58
CA GLY A 3 10.51 43.24 25.49
C GLY A 3 10.85 41.75 25.61
N ILE A 4 10.91 41.21 26.84
CA ILE A 4 11.20 39.78 27.09
C ILE A 4 9.97 38.93 26.77
N LEU A 5 8.76 39.40 27.08
CA LEU A 5 7.51 38.71 26.76
C LEU A 5 7.25 38.63 25.24
N LEU A 6 7.55 39.69 24.49
CA LEU A 6 7.43 39.70 23.02
C LEU A 6 8.45 38.78 22.35
N ALA A 7 9.69 38.76 22.83
CA ALA A 7 10.71 37.84 22.33
C ALA A 7 10.34 36.37 22.59
N CYS A 8 9.89 36.03 23.80
CA CYS A 8 9.44 34.67 24.13
C CYS A 8 8.21 34.25 23.29
N GLY A 9 7.25 35.14 23.07
CA GLY A 9 6.11 34.89 22.17
C GLY A 9 6.53 34.63 20.72
N GLY A 10 7.50 35.41 20.21
CA GLY A 10 8.09 35.21 18.88
C GLY A 10 8.81 33.87 18.73
N PHE A 11 9.57 33.44 19.74
CA PHE A 11 10.25 32.14 19.73
C PHE A 11 9.27 30.96 19.77
N VAL A 12 8.22 31.03 20.60
CA VAL A 12 7.18 29.97 20.66
C VAL A 12 6.41 29.87 19.34
N ALA A 13 6.02 31.01 18.75
CA ALA A 13 5.33 31.03 17.46
C ALA A 13 6.24 30.49 16.33
N SER A 14 7.52 30.90 16.30
CA SER A 14 8.50 30.40 15.33
C SER A 14 8.72 28.89 15.47
N TYR A 15 8.84 28.38 16.70
CA TYR A 15 8.98 26.95 16.96
C TYR A 15 7.74 26.16 16.52
N TYR A 16 6.54 26.67 16.79
CA TYR A 16 5.30 26.04 16.36
C TYR A 16 5.18 25.97 14.83
N LEU A 17 5.48 27.08 14.13
CA LEU A 17 5.50 27.13 12.67
C LEU A 17 6.55 26.19 12.08
N TYR A 18 7.73 26.10 12.70
CA TYR A 18 8.78 25.19 12.29
C TYR A 18 8.37 23.72 12.42
N GLN A 19 7.77 23.34 13.55
CA GLN A 19 7.28 21.98 13.76
C GLN A 19 6.15 21.62 12.77
N ASN A 20 5.20 22.54 12.57
CA ASN A 20 4.11 22.34 11.62
C ASN A 20 4.64 22.25 10.18
N GLY A 21 5.61 23.08 9.80
CA GLY A 21 6.28 23.03 8.51
C GLY A 21 6.98 21.70 8.28
N ARG A 22 7.73 21.18 9.26
CA ARG A 22 8.36 19.86 9.18
C ARG A 22 7.35 18.73 9.04
N TYR A 23 6.24 18.79 9.77
CA TYR A 23 5.16 17.81 9.68
C TYR A 23 4.54 17.77 8.28
N LEU A 24 4.20 18.94 7.72
CA LEU A 24 3.64 19.05 6.37
C LEU A 24 4.64 18.58 5.30
N MET A 25 5.92 18.95 5.42
CA MET A 25 6.97 18.47 4.51
C MET A 25 7.11 16.95 4.55
N LYS A 26 7.06 16.33 5.74
CA LYS A 26 7.11 14.87 5.87
C LYS A 26 5.93 14.23 5.15
N ARG A 27 4.71 14.69 5.40
CA ARG A 27 3.50 14.17 4.73
C ARG A 27 3.55 14.32 3.22
N SER A 28 4.04 15.45 2.72
CA SER A 28 4.20 15.69 1.28
C SER A 28 5.19 14.70 0.66
N ARG A 29 6.32 14.43 1.31
CA ARG A 29 7.29 13.43 0.85
C ARG A 29 6.73 12.01 0.89
N ASP A 30 5.98 11.67 1.93
CA ASP A 30 5.36 10.35 2.07
C ASP A 30 4.29 10.15 0.98
N ALA A 31 3.46 11.16 0.70
CA ALA A 31 2.49 11.14 -0.38
C ALA A 31 3.16 11.02 -1.77
N GLN A 32 4.22 11.79 -2.03
CA GLN A 32 4.99 11.67 -3.27
C GLN A 32 5.61 10.29 -3.44
N ARG A 33 6.08 9.66 -2.34
CA ARG A 33 6.63 8.31 -2.38
C ARG A 33 5.55 7.27 -2.69
N GLY A 34 4.37 7.40 -2.08
CA GLY A 34 3.21 6.55 -2.37
C GLY A 34 2.84 6.63 -3.84
N ALA A 35 2.59 7.82 -4.36
CA ALA A 35 2.22 8.05 -5.75
C ALA A 35 3.26 7.51 -6.75
N ARG A 36 4.56 7.61 -6.45
CA ARG A 36 5.61 7.02 -7.29
C ARG A 36 5.57 5.50 -7.31
N ALA A 37 5.33 4.88 -6.16
CA ALA A 37 5.22 3.42 -6.08
C ALA A 37 3.99 2.89 -6.82
N GLU A 38 2.86 3.60 -6.71
CA GLU A 38 1.65 3.28 -7.47
C GLU A 38 1.87 3.45 -8.98
N ALA A 39 2.56 4.51 -9.41
CA ALA A 39 2.91 4.72 -10.82
C ALA A 39 3.82 3.62 -11.37
N GLU A 40 4.85 3.20 -10.61
CA GLU A 40 5.74 2.11 -11.00
C GLU A 40 4.97 0.79 -11.19
N ILE A 41 4.03 0.48 -10.29
CA ILE A 41 3.17 -0.69 -10.44
C ILE A 41 2.22 -0.54 -11.63
N ALA A 42 1.67 0.65 -11.87
CA ALA A 42 0.80 0.90 -13.02
C ALA A 42 1.54 0.66 -14.35
N GLU A 43 2.77 1.18 -14.48
CA GLU A 43 3.62 0.95 -15.65
C GLU A 43 3.95 -0.53 -15.84
N LEU A 44 4.24 -1.25 -14.77
CA LEU A 44 4.51 -2.69 -14.83
C LEU A 44 3.28 -3.47 -15.34
N LEU A 45 2.09 -3.09 -14.87
CA LEU A 45 0.82 -3.75 -15.21
C LEU A 45 0.35 -3.43 -16.64
N ASP A 46 0.81 -2.36 -17.27
CA ASP A 46 0.43 -2.02 -18.66
C ASP A 46 0.69 -3.16 -19.65
N SER A 47 1.72 -3.97 -19.40
CA SER A 47 2.02 -5.16 -20.21
C SER A 47 0.88 -6.19 -20.25
N LEU A 48 0.03 -6.24 -19.23
CA LEU A 48 -1.11 -7.16 -19.15
C LEU A 48 -2.30 -6.71 -20.04
N LYS A 49 -2.41 -5.43 -20.37
CA LYS A 49 -3.47 -4.92 -21.26
C LYS A 49 -3.41 -5.61 -22.62
N TYR A 50 -2.22 -5.85 -23.15
CA TYR A 50 -2.01 -6.58 -24.40
C TYR A 50 -2.41 -8.06 -24.32
N LYS A 51 -2.58 -8.60 -23.11
CA LYS A 51 -3.05 -9.96 -22.85
C LYS A 51 -4.55 -10.03 -22.58
N GLY A 52 -5.28 -8.92 -22.71
CA GLY A 52 -6.73 -8.86 -22.50
C GLY A 52 -7.14 -8.58 -21.05
N TRP A 53 -6.22 -8.16 -20.19
CA TRP A 53 -6.56 -7.75 -18.83
C TRP A 53 -7.14 -6.33 -18.84
N GLU A 54 -8.24 -6.15 -18.11
CA GLU A 54 -8.82 -4.85 -17.80
C GLU A 54 -8.22 -4.33 -16.49
N ILE A 55 -7.82 -3.06 -16.47
CA ILE A 55 -7.10 -2.46 -15.35
C ILE A 55 -7.76 -1.13 -14.99
N GLU A 56 -8.18 -1.00 -13.74
CA GLU A 56 -8.75 0.22 -13.18
C GLU A 56 -7.86 0.69 -12.01
N HIS A 57 -7.45 1.95 -12.04
CA HIS A 57 -6.59 2.53 -11.01
C HIS A 57 -7.39 3.47 -10.12
N ASN A 58 -7.00 3.55 -8.84
CA ASN A 58 -7.56 4.48 -7.86
C ASN A 58 -9.09 4.40 -7.77
N LEU A 59 -9.65 3.19 -7.76
CA LEU A 59 -11.09 2.99 -7.66
C LEU A 59 -11.56 3.43 -6.27
N PRO A 60 -12.45 4.44 -6.14
CA PRO A 60 -12.91 4.89 -4.84
C PRO A 60 -13.82 3.85 -4.18
N ILE A 61 -13.59 3.59 -2.89
CA ILE A 61 -14.33 2.64 -2.07
C ILE A 61 -14.80 3.33 -0.78
N GLU A 62 -16.11 3.57 -0.69
CA GLU A 62 -16.73 4.40 0.37
C GLU A 62 -16.27 4.07 1.80
N LYS A 63 -16.00 2.80 2.13
CA LYS A 63 -15.66 2.35 3.48
C LYS A 63 -14.17 2.06 3.71
N CYS A 64 -13.35 2.04 2.67
CA CYS A 64 -11.97 1.56 2.75
C CYS A 64 -10.94 2.51 2.13
N GLY A 65 -11.36 3.70 1.67
CA GLY A 65 -10.49 4.61 0.91
C GLY A 65 -10.49 4.21 -0.55
N ASP A 66 -9.34 4.20 -1.21
CA ASP A 66 -9.26 3.82 -2.61
C ASP A 66 -8.62 2.43 -2.73
N ALA A 67 -8.98 1.68 -3.77
CA ALA A 67 -8.20 0.53 -4.22
C ALA A 67 -7.21 1.02 -5.28
N ASP A 68 -5.92 0.87 -5.01
CA ASP A 68 -4.85 1.37 -5.87
C ASP A 68 -4.98 0.78 -7.28
N VAL A 69 -5.20 -0.53 -7.37
CA VAL A 69 -5.48 -1.20 -8.65
C VAL A 69 -6.55 -2.29 -8.51
N VAL A 70 -7.50 -2.34 -9.43
CA VAL A 70 -8.43 -3.45 -9.63
C VAL A 70 -8.18 -4.03 -11.02
N LEU A 71 -8.08 -5.35 -11.07
CA LEU A 71 -7.82 -6.10 -12.29
C LEU A 71 -8.96 -7.07 -12.57
N HIS A 72 -9.31 -7.20 -13.83
CA HIS A 72 -10.18 -8.24 -14.35
C HIS A 72 -9.46 -8.95 -15.49
N SER A 73 -9.29 -10.25 -15.36
CA SER A 73 -8.51 -11.05 -16.29
C SER A 73 -9.37 -11.62 -17.42
N PRO A 74 -8.76 -12.09 -18.52
CA PRO A 74 -9.49 -12.71 -19.63
C PRO A 74 -10.19 -14.01 -19.25
N GLN A 75 -9.84 -14.60 -18.11
CA GLN A 75 -10.40 -15.84 -17.57
C GLN A 75 -11.50 -15.56 -16.54
N ASP A 76 -12.01 -14.33 -16.48
CA ASP A 76 -13.09 -13.88 -15.58
C ASP A 76 -12.68 -13.89 -14.10
N ASN A 77 -11.37 -13.79 -13.81
CA ASN A 77 -10.86 -13.66 -12.45
C ASN A 77 -10.69 -12.18 -12.07
N TRP A 78 -11.03 -11.86 -10.82
CA TRP A 78 -10.93 -10.50 -10.28
C TRP A 78 -9.86 -10.40 -9.19
N TYR A 79 -9.10 -9.31 -9.22
CA TYR A 79 -8.04 -9.04 -8.25
C TYR A 79 -8.11 -7.59 -7.78
N VAL A 80 -7.69 -7.37 -6.54
CA VAL A 80 -7.40 -6.03 -6.01
C VAL A 80 -5.98 -6.00 -5.50
N ILE A 81 -5.25 -4.93 -5.81
CA ILE A 81 -3.88 -4.71 -5.38
C ILE A 81 -3.84 -3.46 -4.52
N ASP A 82 -3.31 -3.60 -3.31
CA ASP A 82 -2.90 -2.50 -2.44
C ASP A 82 -1.37 -2.39 -2.51
N VAL A 83 -0.86 -1.24 -2.97
CA VAL A 83 0.55 -0.98 -3.20
C VAL A 83 1.15 -0.29 -1.98
N LYS A 84 2.32 -0.75 -1.56
CA LYS A 84 3.05 -0.19 -0.42
C LYS A 84 4.54 -0.08 -0.73
N SER A 85 5.18 0.99 -0.27
CA SER A 85 6.60 1.27 -0.52
C SER A 85 7.47 1.21 0.74
N HIS A 86 7.07 0.38 1.71
CA HIS A 86 7.81 0.21 2.96
C HIS A 86 9.14 -0.52 2.73
N ASP A 87 10.22 0.03 3.26
CA ASP A 87 11.52 -0.65 3.34
C ASP A 87 11.51 -1.78 4.39
N GLY A 88 12.60 -2.56 4.42
CA GLY A 88 12.77 -3.69 5.35
C GLY A 88 12.09 -4.96 4.85
N THR A 89 12.54 -6.12 5.35
CA THR A 89 12.01 -7.43 4.92
C THR A 89 10.64 -7.67 5.55
N LYS A 90 9.66 -8.12 4.77
CA LYS A 90 8.29 -8.39 5.26
C LYS A 90 8.31 -9.78 5.83
N VAL A 91 7.88 -9.90 7.08
CA VAL A 91 7.86 -11.15 7.81
C VAL A 91 6.49 -11.35 8.44
N TYR A 92 6.11 -12.62 8.63
CA TYR A 92 4.90 -12.96 9.38
C TYR A 92 5.29 -13.56 10.74
N GLU A 93 5.18 -12.76 11.79
CA GLU A 93 5.62 -13.12 13.13
C GLU A 93 4.57 -12.72 14.17
N GLY A 94 4.34 -13.58 15.16
CA GLY A 94 3.34 -13.34 16.21
C GLY A 94 1.92 -13.16 15.66
N GLY A 95 1.61 -13.81 14.53
CA GLY A 95 0.31 -13.72 13.86
C GLY A 95 0.06 -12.39 13.12
N ARG A 96 1.10 -11.56 12.92
CA ARG A 96 1.00 -10.26 12.27
C ARG A 96 2.01 -10.11 11.14
N LEU A 97 1.62 -9.39 10.10
CA LEU A 97 2.55 -8.90 9.09
C LEU A 97 3.37 -7.76 9.69
N ARG A 98 4.69 -7.88 9.66
CA ARG A 98 5.65 -6.92 10.25
C ARG A 98 6.77 -6.63 9.27
N LYS A 99 7.56 -5.59 9.55
CA LYS A 99 8.80 -5.28 8.81
C LYS A 99 10.02 -5.48 9.69
N ARG A 100 11.02 -6.16 9.16
CA ARG A 100 12.27 -6.50 9.84
C ARG A 100 13.43 -5.69 9.28
N TYR A 101 14.22 -5.10 10.17
CA TYR A 101 15.50 -4.45 9.86
C TYR A 101 16.59 -5.09 10.72
N GLY A 102 17.44 -5.89 10.09
CA GLY A 102 18.42 -6.71 10.82
C GLY A 102 17.73 -7.63 11.82
N ARG A 103 18.02 -7.45 13.11
CA ARG A 103 17.46 -8.29 14.19
C ARG A 103 16.16 -7.76 14.79
N ASN A 104 15.72 -6.57 14.40
CA ASN A 104 14.56 -5.90 15.00
C ASN A 104 13.35 -5.94 14.07
N THR A 105 12.18 -6.15 14.65
CA THR A 105 10.90 -6.25 13.94
C THR A 105 9.94 -5.17 14.42
N TYR A 106 9.27 -4.51 13.49
CA TYR A 106 8.40 -3.37 13.75
C TYR A 106 7.04 -3.56 13.09
N ASP A 107 6.01 -3.00 13.72
CA ASP A 107 4.68 -2.96 13.14
C ASP A 107 4.59 -1.88 12.04
N PHE A 108 3.64 -2.06 11.13
CA PHE A 108 3.29 -1.03 10.16
C PHE A 108 2.52 0.09 10.87
N GLN A 109 2.87 1.34 10.58
CA GLN A 109 2.21 2.50 11.18
C GLN A 109 0.76 2.62 10.70
N GLU A 110 0.44 2.10 9.51
CA GLU A 110 -0.93 2.06 9.01
C GLU A 110 -1.79 0.98 9.70
N GLY A 111 -1.23 0.16 10.59
CA GLY A 111 -1.94 -0.92 11.28
C GLY A 111 -1.94 -2.23 10.48
N ASP A 112 -3.02 -3.00 10.58
CA ASP A 112 -3.15 -4.31 9.94
C ASP A 112 -3.44 -4.18 8.44
N LEU A 113 -2.38 -4.23 7.63
CA LEU A 113 -2.45 -4.14 6.17
C LEU A 113 -3.25 -5.30 5.55
N LEU A 114 -3.11 -6.52 6.10
CA LEU A 114 -3.82 -7.70 5.59
C LEU A 114 -5.33 -7.55 5.75
N ARG A 115 -5.78 -7.01 6.90
CA ARG A 115 -7.19 -6.73 7.13
C ARG A 115 -7.73 -5.64 6.19
N LYS A 116 -6.92 -4.62 5.89
CA LYS A 116 -7.31 -3.53 4.98
C LYS A 116 -7.53 -4.02 3.56
N VAL A 117 -6.58 -4.76 2.99
CA VAL A 117 -6.70 -5.27 1.61
C VAL A 117 -7.83 -6.29 1.46
N LYS A 118 -8.10 -7.11 2.49
CA LYS A 118 -9.32 -7.94 2.53
C LYS A 118 -10.60 -7.11 2.52
N GLY A 119 -10.60 -5.99 3.24
CA GLY A 119 -11.71 -5.03 3.24
C GLY A 119 -11.95 -4.47 1.84
N GLN A 120 -10.90 -3.98 1.18
CA GLN A 120 -10.96 -3.51 -0.21
C GLN A 120 -11.51 -4.60 -1.14
N ALA A 121 -10.97 -5.83 -1.09
CA ALA A 121 -11.44 -6.94 -1.93
C ALA A 121 -12.94 -7.23 -1.73
N LYS A 122 -13.42 -7.20 -0.48
CA LYS A 122 -14.84 -7.39 -0.17
C LYS A 122 -15.70 -6.28 -0.78
N GLU A 123 -15.27 -5.03 -0.70
CA GLU A 123 -16.04 -3.91 -1.24
C GLU A 123 -16.01 -3.90 -2.78
N VAL A 124 -14.85 -4.16 -3.41
CA VAL A 124 -14.74 -4.34 -4.87
C VAL A 124 -15.67 -5.45 -5.35
N ARG A 125 -15.68 -6.59 -4.64
CA ARG A 125 -16.58 -7.71 -4.94
C ARG A 125 -18.04 -7.29 -4.96
N ASN A 126 -18.47 -6.51 -3.97
CA ASN A 126 -19.85 -6.03 -3.88
C ASN A 126 -20.16 -5.01 -4.98
N LEU A 127 -19.23 -4.08 -5.25
CA LEU A 127 -19.38 -3.03 -6.25
C LEU A 127 -19.47 -3.61 -7.67
N LYS A 128 -18.58 -4.54 -8.01
CA LYS A 128 -18.53 -5.22 -9.31
C LYS A 128 -19.55 -6.36 -9.44
N ARG A 129 -20.22 -6.73 -8.33
CA ARG A 129 -21.23 -7.82 -8.25
C ARG A 129 -20.69 -9.19 -8.68
N VAL A 130 -19.45 -9.47 -8.29
CA VAL A 130 -18.74 -10.72 -8.63
C VAL A 130 -18.71 -11.67 -7.44
N ARG A 131 -18.41 -12.95 -7.67
CA ARG A 131 -18.40 -13.97 -6.60
C ARG A 131 -17.19 -13.84 -5.68
N TRP A 132 -16.05 -13.50 -6.25
CA TRP A 132 -14.77 -13.50 -5.56
C TRP A 132 -13.87 -12.42 -6.13
N VAL A 133 -13.02 -11.84 -5.28
CA VAL A 133 -11.93 -10.94 -5.65
C VAL A 133 -10.72 -11.37 -4.84
N THR A 134 -9.61 -11.66 -5.50
CA THR A 134 -8.36 -12.08 -4.88
C THR A 134 -7.60 -10.87 -4.35
N PRO A 135 -7.36 -10.76 -3.02
CA PRO A 135 -6.60 -9.66 -2.45
C PRO A 135 -5.09 -9.88 -2.60
N ILE A 136 -4.40 -8.84 -3.07
CA ILE A 136 -2.96 -8.82 -3.25
C ILE A 136 -2.40 -7.58 -2.53
N LEU A 137 -1.43 -7.78 -1.64
CA LEU A 137 -0.65 -6.73 -1.02
C LEU A 137 0.73 -6.71 -1.68
N CYS A 138 1.00 -5.66 -2.46
CA CYS A 138 2.21 -5.56 -3.27
C CYS A 138 3.19 -4.56 -2.65
N PHE A 139 4.43 -5.00 -2.43
CA PHE A 139 5.49 -4.15 -1.89
C PHE A 139 6.53 -3.81 -2.97
N THR A 140 6.71 -2.52 -3.28
CA THR A 140 7.69 -2.06 -4.29
C THR A 140 9.12 -1.97 -3.76
N ARG A 141 9.32 -2.11 -2.46
CA ARG A 141 10.64 -2.05 -1.82
C ARG A 141 10.74 -3.11 -0.77
N GLY A 142 11.95 -3.60 -0.53
CA GLY A 142 12.31 -4.53 0.54
C GLY A 142 11.72 -5.94 0.36
N ASP A 143 12.52 -6.93 0.69
CA ASP A 143 12.23 -8.33 0.36
C ASP A 143 11.05 -8.92 1.14
N ILE A 144 10.56 -10.07 0.69
CA ILE A 144 9.53 -10.86 1.38
C ILE A 144 10.12 -12.16 1.91
N ASP A 145 10.01 -12.36 3.22
CA ASP A 145 10.35 -13.60 3.92
C ASP A 145 9.08 -14.16 4.58
N ILE A 146 8.16 -14.61 3.71
CA ILE A 146 6.87 -15.20 4.07
C ILE A 146 6.73 -16.49 3.28
N PRO A 147 6.63 -17.66 3.94
CA PRO A 147 6.44 -18.92 3.24
C PRO A 147 5.22 -18.89 2.30
N CYS A 148 5.43 -19.35 1.07
CA CYS A 148 4.43 -19.40 -0.01
C CYS A 148 3.81 -18.04 -0.39
N ASN A 149 4.32 -16.91 0.11
CA ASN A 149 3.83 -15.56 -0.19
C ASN A 149 2.32 -15.36 0.05
N VAL A 150 1.69 -16.16 0.91
CA VAL A 150 0.26 -16.07 1.20
C VAL A 150 0.02 -16.07 2.70
N ILE A 151 -0.71 -15.06 3.18
CA ILE A 151 -1.12 -14.97 4.58
C ILE A 151 -2.63 -14.85 4.65
N SER A 152 -3.27 -15.85 5.23
CA SER A 152 -4.72 -15.84 5.47
C SER A 152 -5.54 -15.53 4.20
N GLY A 153 -5.10 -16.01 3.03
CA GLY A 153 -5.76 -15.79 1.74
C GLY A 153 -5.44 -14.45 1.06
N VAL A 154 -4.47 -13.69 1.56
CA VAL A 154 -3.90 -12.51 0.88
C VAL A 154 -2.55 -12.89 0.30
N TYR A 155 -2.36 -12.65 -0.99
CA TYR A 155 -1.04 -12.77 -1.61
C TYR A 155 -0.19 -11.56 -1.23
N VAL A 156 1.01 -11.79 -0.72
CA VAL A 156 1.96 -10.74 -0.34
C VAL A 156 3.15 -10.86 -1.27
N LEU A 157 3.27 -9.91 -2.20
CA LEU A 157 4.17 -10.02 -3.36
C LEU A 157 5.15 -8.86 -3.42
N GLU A 158 6.34 -9.15 -3.95
CA GLU A 158 7.28 -8.11 -4.37
C GLU A 158 6.81 -7.54 -5.70
N GLY A 159 7.01 -6.23 -5.90
CA GLY A 159 6.59 -5.53 -7.11
C GLY A 159 7.11 -6.19 -8.38
N GLN A 160 8.38 -6.60 -8.38
CA GLN A 160 9.04 -7.25 -9.52
C GLN A 160 8.39 -8.59 -9.91
N ASP A 161 7.78 -9.29 -8.95
CA ASP A 161 7.17 -10.61 -9.18
C ASP A 161 5.67 -10.52 -9.50
N LEU A 162 5.07 -9.33 -9.39
CA LEU A 162 3.62 -9.13 -9.48
C LEU A 162 3.01 -9.68 -10.76
N VAL A 163 3.55 -9.31 -11.93
CA VAL A 163 3.02 -9.75 -13.23
C VAL A 163 3.12 -11.26 -13.41
N SER A 164 4.27 -11.84 -13.03
CA SER A 164 4.46 -13.29 -13.14
C SER A 164 3.49 -14.07 -12.26
N ASN A 165 3.20 -13.57 -11.06
CA ASN A 165 2.23 -14.16 -10.15
C ASN A 165 0.79 -13.99 -10.65
N LEU A 166 0.41 -12.82 -11.15
CA LEU A 166 -0.92 -12.60 -11.75
C LEU A 166 -1.18 -13.60 -12.89
N LEU A 167 -0.22 -13.79 -13.78
CA LEU A 167 -0.32 -14.77 -14.87
C LEU A 167 -0.34 -16.23 -14.39
N LEU A 168 0.21 -16.53 -13.21
CA LEU A 168 0.14 -17.86 -12.60
C LEU A 168 -1.22 -18.10 -11.94
N LEU A 169 -1.76 -17.09 -11.27
CA LEU A 169 -3.05 -17.13 -10.57
C LEU A 169 -4.25 -17.17 -11.51
N ASP A 170 -4.05 -16.79 -12.76
CA ASP A 170 -5.10 -16.70 -13.78
C ASP A 170 -5.21 -17.96 -14.67
N ARG A 171 -4.55 -19.05 -14.25
CA ARG A 171 -4.56 -20.34 -14.94
C ARG A 171 -5.76 -21.21 -14.58
#